data_AF-A0A3M1QDU8-F1
#
_entry.id   AF-A0A3M1QDU8-F1
#
_cell.length_a   1.000
_cell.length_b   1.000
_cell.length_c   1.000
_cell.angle_alpha   90.00
_cell.angle_beta   90.00
_cell.angle_gamma   90.00
#
_symmetry.space_group_name_H-M   'P 1'
#
loop_
_entity.id
_entity.type
_entity.pdbx_description
1 polymer ?
#
loop_
_entity_poly.entity_id
_entity_poly.type
_entity_poly.pdbx_seq_one_letter_code
_entity_poly.pdbx_strand_id
1 'polypeptide(L)' 'MRILFVGDIVGKPGKHACSQIIPRLVRQREIDCVIANAENTAAGSGITPQMFQ' A
#
# COMPACT_ATOMS: atom_id res chain seq x y z
N MET A 1 14.97 -10.60 -8.59
CA MET A 1 13.65 -9.97 -8.46
C MET A 1 13.26 -9.92 -6.98
N ARG A 2 13.07 -8.75 -6.41
CA ARG A 2 12.70 -8.50 -5.01
C ARG A 2 11.25 -8.00 -4.94
N ILE A 3 10.42 -8.64 -4.11
CA ILE A 3 9.01 -8.31 -3.95
C ILE A 3 8.77 -7.79 -2.53
N LEU A 4 8.05 -6.67 -2.40
CA LEU A 4 7.51 -6.20 -1.13
C LEU A 4 6.05 -6.63 -1.01
N PHE A 5 5.76 -7.41 0.02
CA PHE A 5 4.37 -7.71 0.41
C PHE A 5 3.97 -6.80 1.57
N VAL A 6 2.89 -6.05 1.39
CA VAL A 6 2.30 -5.18 2.41
C VAL A 6 0.99 -5.84 2.85
N GLY A 7 0.83 -5.99 4.16
CA GLY A 7 -0.44 -6.41 4.74
C GLY A 7 -1.54 -5.37 4.54
N ASP A 8 -2.61 -5.50 5.31
CA ASP A 8 -3.80 -4.66 5.16
C ASP A 8 -3.53 -3.16 5.29
N ILE A 9 -3.91 -2.44 4.24
CA ILE A 9 -3.99 -0.98 4.26
C ILE A 9 -5.35 -0.59 4.85
N VAL A 10 -5.31 -0.07 6.08
CA VAL A 10 -6.53 0.32 6.81
C VAL A 10 -6.76 1.83 6.75
N GLY A 11 -7.82 2.23 6.04
CA GLY A 11 -8.34 3.59 6.01
C GLY A 11 -7.33 4.68 5.62
N LYS A 12 -7.60 5.91 6.07
CA LYS A 12 -6.73 7.08 5.83
C LYS A 12 -5.34 6.93 6.47
N PRO A 13 -5.18 6.44 7.72
CA PRO A 13 -3.86 6.29 8.34
C PRO A 13 -2.96 5.30 7.59
N GLY A 14 -3.50 4.14 7.20
CA GLY A 14 -2.76 3.12 6.44
C GLY A 14 -2.28 3.67 5.09
N LYS A 15 -3.16 4.34 4.36
CA LYS A 15 -2.80 5.02 3.10
C LYS A 15 -1.69 6.06 3.29
N HIS A 16 -1.80 6.89 4.32
CA HIS A 16 -0.80 7.92 4.60
C HIS A 16 0.56 7.28 4.91
N ALA A 17 0.61 6.29 5.80
CA ALA A 17 1.84 5.55 6.11
C ALA A 17 2.46 4.91 4.86
N CYS A 18 1.65 4.25 4.03
CA CYS A 18 2.11 3.63 2.78
C CYS A 18 2.73 4.66 1.83
N SER A 19 2.10 5.82 1.66
CA SER A 19 2.59 6.89 0.78
C SER A 19 3.98 7.43 1.16
N GLN A 20 4.33 7.38 2.46
CA GLN A 20 5.61 7.87 2.97
C GLN A 20 6.69 6.77 2.99
N ILE A 21 6.31 5.55 3.37
CA ILE A 21 7.27 4.48 3.69
C ILE A 21 7.64 3.66 2.45
N ILE A 22 6.67 3.27 1.62
CA ILE A 22 6.89 2.36 0.50
C ILE A 22 7.90 2.92 -0.52
N PRO A 23 7.80 4.18 -0.97
CA PRO A 23 8.77 4.73 -1.93
C PRO A 23 10.20 4.78 -1.38
N ARG A 24 10.37 4.91 -0.05
CA ARG A 24 11.67 4.85 0.60
C ARG A 24 12.22 3.42 0.58
N LEU A 25 11.39 2.43 0.93
CA LEU A 25 11.78 1.02 0.92
C LEU A 25 12.13 0.54 -0.49
N VAL A 26 11.35 0.93 -1.50
CA VAL A 26 11.62 0.60 -2.91
C VAL A 26 13.01 1.05 -3.32
N ARG A 27 13.37 2.30 -3.01
CA ARG A 27 14.71 2.85 -3.30
C ARG A 27 15.82 2.18 -2.48
N GLN A 28 15.61 1.98 -1.18
CA GLN A 28 16.64 1.45 -0.29
C GLN A 28 16.92 -0.04 -0.46
N ARG A 29 15.97 -0.79 -1.01
CA ARG A 29 16.03 -2.26 -1.11
C ARG A 29 16.00 -2.74 -2.55
N GLU A 30 15.94 -1.83 -3.53
CA GLU A 30 15.84 -2.14 -4.97
C GLU A 30 14.68 -3.12 -5.23
N ILE A 31 13.47 -2.73 -4.82
CA ILE A 31 12.29 -3.57 -4.95
C ILE A 31 11.71 -3.43 -6.36
N ASP A 32 11.47 -4.57 -7.00
CA ASP A 32 10.99 -4.65 -8.38
C ASP A 32 9.46 -4.65 -8.45
N CYS A 33 8.78 -5.15 -7.41
CA CYS A 33 7.32 -5.24 -7.36
C CYS A 33 6.79 -5.06 -5.93
N VAL A 34 5.68 -4.33 -5.79
CA VAL A 34 4.97 -4.14 -4.52
C VAL A 34 3.56 -4.71 -4.65
N ILE A 35 3.18 -5.58 -3.72
CA ILE A 35 1.83 -6.15 -3.59
C ILE A 35 1.29 -5.72 -2.24
N ALA A 36 0.06 -5.22 -2.18
CA ALA A 36 -0.56 -4.77 -0.94
C ALA A 36 -2.02 -5.25 -0.84
N ASN A 37 -2.44 -5.70 0.35
CA ASN A 37 -3.86 -5.94 0.61
C ASN A 37 -4.58 -4.62 0.86
N ALA A 38 -5.62 -4.34 0.08
CA ALA A 38 -6.39 -3.11 0.13
C ALA A 38 -7.83 -3.30 0.64
N GLU A 39 -8.17 -4.47 1.22
CA GLU A 39 -9.54 -4.80 1.63
C GLU A 39 -10.15 -3.85 2.65
N ASN A 40 -9.34 -3.08 3.41
CA ASN A 40 -9.80 -2.19 4.48
C ASN A 40 -9.55 -0.70 4.17
N THR A 41 -9.32 -0.36 2.89
CA THR A 41 -8.86 0.97 2.46
C THR A 41 -9.95 2.05 2.53
N ALA A 42 -11.21 1.68 2.32
CA ALA A 42 -12.36 2.59 2.35
C ALA A 42 -12.93 2.73 3.78
N ALA A 43 -12.17 3.40 4.65
CA ALA A 43 -12.56 3.66 6.05
C ALA A 43 -12.83 2.39 6.90
N GLY A 44 -12.12 1.30 6.61
CA GLY A 44 -12.16 0.07 7.41
C GLY A 44 -12.96 -1.08 6.78
N SER A 45 -13.53 -0.92 5.59
CA SER A 45 -14.08 -2.04 4.81
C SER A 45 -14.20 -1.69 3.32
N GLY A 46 -13.71 -2.60 2.47
CA GLY A 46 -13.71 -2.49 1.02
C GLY A 46 -12.68 -1.53 0.43
N ILE A 47 -12.75 -1.44 -0.89
CA ILE A 47 -12.06 -0.46 -1.74
C ILE A 47 -13.09 0.22 -2.65
N THR A 48 -12.93 1.51 -2.90
CA THR A 48 -13.82 2.25 -3.81
C THR A 48 -13.14 2.44 -5.18
N PRO A 49 -13.87 2.47 -6.30
CA PRO A 49 -13.28 2.68 -7.63
C PRO A 49 -12.47 3.98 -7.75
N GLN A 50 -12.85 5.02 -7.02
CA GLN A 50 -12.15 6.31 -6.94
C GLN A 50 -10.73 6.19 -6.37
N MET A 51 -10.38 5.07 -5.74
CA MET A 51 -9.04 4.82 -5.19
C MET A 51 -8.10 4.10 -6.19
N PHE A 52 -8.62 3.65 -7.34
CA PHE A 52 -7.85 2.97 -8.40
C PHE A 52 -7.59 3.85 -9.63
N GLN A 53 -8.38 4.90 -9.83
CA GLN A 53 -8.16 5.89 -10.90
C GLN A 53 -7.10 6.92 -10.48
#